data_AF-A0A8B6E2W9-F1
#
_entry.id   AF-A0A8B6E2W9-F1
#
_cell.length_a   1.000
_cell.length_b   1.000
_cell.length_c   1.000
_cell.angle_alpha   90.00
_cell.angle_beta   90.00
_cell.angle_gamma   90.00
#
_symmetry.space_group_name_H-M   'P 1'
#
loop_
_entity.id
_entity.type
_entity.pdbx_description
1 polymer ?
#
loop_
_entity_poly.entity_id
_entity_poly.type
_entity_poly.pdbx_seq_one_letter_code
_entity_poly.pdbx_strand_id
1 'polypeptide(L)'
;MWKFDRLCGENISLDNNCTTAKRQNPIDTYGYGICFTNTPLVICEVFEIQVDKIVTKWNSAVCLGVTTHIPHNLTKIGYGLLLKESWLLHGSSLWENGNDIGPYSLKINDVQVGDKLGMMIAPDSTLNFYLNGIDNGKAFCNLPEGTTEY
;
A
#
# COMPACT_ATOMS: atom_id res chain seq x y z
N MET A 1 15.34 -3.65 7.87
CA MET A 1 14.98 -3.49 6.44
C MET A 1 13.64 -4.17 6.25
N TRP A 2 12.66 -3.44 5.73
CA TRP A 2 11.29 -3.92 5.54
C TRP A 2 11.21 -5.05 4.52
N LYS A 3 10.27 -5.97 4.73
CA LYS A 3 9.95 -7.03 3.78
C LYS A 3 8.45 -7.11 3.55
N PHE A 4 8.07 -7.69 2.43
CA PHE A 4 6.71 -8.10 2.15
C PHE A 4 6.41 -9.44 2.84
N ASP A 5 5.17 -9.57 3.31
CA ASP A 5 4.66 -10.84 3.83
C ASP A 5 4.60 -11.88 2.71
N ARG A 6 4.88 -13.14 3.05
CA ARG A 6 4.78 -14.25 2.08
C ARG A 6 3.34 -14.50 1.67
N LEU A 7 2.38 -14.18 2.54
CA LEU A 7 0.98 -14.20 2.19
C LEU A 7 0.64 -12.95 1.36
N CYS A 8 0.56 -13.13 0.05
CA CYS A 8 0.22 -12.10 -0.92
C CYS A 8 -0.87 -12.60 -1.89
N GLY A 9 -1.39 -11.69 -2.70
CA GLY A 9 -2.40 -12.01 -3.70
C GLY A 9 -1.86 -12.99 -4.76
N GLU A 10 -2.76 -13.76 -5.36
CA GLU A 10 -2.45 -14.84 -6.30
C GLU A 10 -1.55 -14.42 -7.47
N ASN A 11 -1.66 -13.16 -7.92
CA ASN A 11 -0.88 -12.65 -9.04
C ASN A 11 0.43 -11.97 -8.63
N ILE A 12 0.85 -12.08 -7.36
CA ILE A 12 2.12 -11.55 -6.86
C ILE A 12 3.19 -12.64 -6.80
N SER A 13 4.42 -12.26 -7.12
CA SER A 13 5.63 -13.03 -6.83
C SER A 13 6.58 -12.15 -6.03
N LEU A 14 7.26 -12.77 -5.07
CA LEU A 14 8.22 -12.11 -4.19
C LEU A 14 9.63 -12.59 -4.52
N ASP A 15 10.53 -11.64 -4.74
CA ASP A 15 11.95 -11.87 -5.01
C ASP A 15 12.82 -11.19 -3.95
N ASN A 16 14.15 -11.31 -4.09
CA ASN A 16 15.14 -10.61 -3.28
C ASN A 16 14.91 -10.78 -1.77
N ASN A 17 14.66 -12.01 -1.32
CA ASN A 17 14.34 -12.31 0.08
C ASN A 17 13.13 -11.52 0.62
N CYS A 18 12.08 -11.42 -0.21
CA CYS A 18 10.83 -10.70 0.06
C CYS A 18 10.96 -9.18 0.16
N THR A 19 11.98 -8.57 -0.46
CA THR A 19 12.09 -7.10 -0.54
C THR A 19 11.59 -6.54 -1.88
N THR A 20 11.22 -7.41 -2.82
CA THR A 20 10.68 -7.00 -4.12
C THR A 20 9.40 -7.78 -4.38
N ALA A 21 8.30 -7.07 -4.64
CA ALA A 21 7.03 -7.64 -5.06
C ALA A 21 6.75 -7.27 -6.52
N LYS A 22 6.39 -8.25 -7.35
CA LYS A 22 6.06 -8.02 -8.76
C LYS A 22 4.83 -8.83 -9.16
N ARG A 23 4.05 -8.29 -10.09
CA ARG A 23 2.97 -9.04 -10.75
C ARG A 23 3.57 -10.12 -11.67
N GLN A 24 3.10 -11.36 -11.57
CA GLN A 24 3.64 -12.50 -12.33
C GLN A 24 3.33 -12.40 -13.83
N ASN A 25 2.08 -12.11 -14.19
CA ASN A 25 1.61 -11.99 -15.58
C ASN A 25 1.04 -10.59 -15.83
N PRO A 26 1.87 -9.53 -15.76
CA PRO A 26 1.38 -8.16 -15.69
C PRO A 26 0.77 -7.66 -17.01
N ILE A 27 0.88 -8.42 -18.10
CA ILE A 27 0.23 -8.12 -19.39
C ILE A 27 -1.16 -8.76 -19.46
N ASP A 28 -1.39 -9.89 -18.80
CA ASP A 28 -2.62 -10.68 -18.95
C ASP A 28 -3.66 -10.38 -17.86
N THR A 29 -3.19 -10.06 -16.64
CA THR A 29 -4.05 -9.77 -15.49
C THR A 29 -3.52 -8.61 -14.65
N TYR A 30 -4.43 -7.78 -14.14
CA TYR A 30 -4.13 -6.67 -13.21
C TYR A 30 -4.63 -6.91 -11.79
N GLY A 31 -5.62 -7.80 -11.60
CA GLY A 31 -6.29 -8.07 -10.33
C GLY A 31 -5.48 -8.96 -9.39
N TYR A 32 -5.93 -9.10 -8.15
CA TYR A 32 -5.29 -9.94 -7.11
C TYR A 32 -3.80 -9.65 -6.88
N GLY A 33 -3.40 -8.38 -7.10
CA GLY A 33 -2.03 -7.91 -6.97
C GLY A 33 -1.74 -7.22 -5.64
N ILE A 34 -2.26 -7.72 -4.52
CA ILE A 34 -2.13 -7.11 -3.19
C ILE A 34 -0.97 -7.76 -2.44
N CYS A 35 -0.16 -6.96 -1.74
CA CYS A 35 0.88 -7.44 -0.83
C CYS A 35 0.83 -6.61 0.46
N PHE A 36 1.35 -7.18 1.55
CA PHE A 36 1.40 -6.56 2.88
C PHE A 36 2.85 -6.47 3.35
N THR A 37 3.15 -5.58 4.29
CA THR A 37 4.40 -5.65 5.05
C THR A 37 4.39 -6.91 5.91
N ASN A 38 5.57 -7.49 6.18
CA ASN A 38 5.70 -8.69 7.00
C ASN A 38 5.72 -8.42 8.52
N THR A 39 5.58 -7.16 8.89
CA THR A 39 5.46 -6.66 10.26
C THR A 39 4.55 -5.42 10.24
N PRO A 40 3.92 -5.06 11.37
CA PRO A 40 3.17 -3.82 11.48
C PRO A 40 4.08 -2.61 11.25
N LEU A 41 3.51 -1.51 10.78
CA LEU A 41 4.22 -0.24 10.69
C LEU A 41 4.58 0.27 12.09
N VAL A 42 5.80 0.75 12.24
CA VAL A 42 6.27 1.37 13.48
C VAL A 42 5.92 2.85 13.45
N ILE A 43 5.37 3.37 14.55
CA ILE A 43 5.06 4.79 14.70
C ILE A 43 6.34 5.61 14.48
N CYS A 44 6.24 6.71 13.75
CA CYS A 44 7.34 7.57 13.32
C CYS A 44 8.37 6.92 12.37
N GLU A 45 8.15 5.70 11.89
CA GLU A 45 9.00 5.09 10.88
C GLU A 45 8.34 5.20 9.49
N VAL A 46 9.11 5.70 8.51
CA VAL A 46 8.66 5.74 7.11
C VAL A 46 8.91 4.37 6.48
N PHE A 47 7.84 3.70 6.06
CA PHE A 47 7.94 2.57 5.16
C PHE A 47 7.92 3.08 3.72
N GLU A 48 8.96 2.75 2.94
CA GLU A 48 9.15 3.25 1.57
C GLU A 48 9.32 2.08 0.58
N ILE A 49 8.68 2.20 -0.58
CA ILE A 49 8.81 1.30 -1.72
C ILE A 49 9.28 2.09 -2.95
N GLN A 50 10.14 1.49 -3.76
CA GLN A 50 10.55 2.05 -5.05
C GLN A 50 9.77 1.41 -6.19
N VAL A 51 9.37 2.20 -7.18
CA VAL A 51 8.75 1.70 -8.40
C VAL A 51 9.83 1.20 -9.34
N ASP A 52 10.05 -0.12 -9.37
CA ASP A 52 11.09 -0.71 -10.23
C ASP A 52 10.65 -0.85 -11.70
N LYS A 53 9.35 -1.06 -11.94
CA LYS A 53 8.80 -1.24 -13.30
C LYS A 53 7.32 -0.88 -13.37
N ILE A 54 6.92 -0.26 -14.48
CA ILE A 54 5.52 0.09 -14.78
C ILE A 54 5.10 -0.63 -16.07
N VAL A 55 3.86 -1.13 -16.10
CA VAL A 55 3.22 -1.67 -17.30
C VAL A 55 2.10 -0.74 -17.73
N THR A 56 2.25 -0.13 -18.91
CA THR A 56 1.38 0.92 -19.44
C THR A 56 0.11 0.41 -20.12
N LYS A 57 -0.09 -0.92 -20.19
CA LYS A 57 -1.29 -1.54 -20.79
C LYS A 57 -2.57 -1.22 -20.00
N TRP A 58 -2.46 -1.07 -18.69
CA TRP A 58 -3.61 -0.89 -17.80
C TRP A 58 -3.81 0.58 -17.47
N ASN A 59 -5.04 1.06 -17.61
CA ASN A 59 -5.42 2.42 -17.25
C ASN A 59 -5.91 2.47 -15.80
N SER A 60 -5.01 2.22 -14.84
CA SER A 60 -5.31 2.23 -13.41
C SER A 60 -4.05 2.58 -12.61
N ALA A 61 -4.24 3.04 -11.37
CA ALA A 61 -3.18 3.44 -10.48
C ALA A 61 -2.67 2.29 -9.63
N VAL A 62 -1.49 2.47 -9.04
CA VAL A 62 -1.15 1.74 -7.81
C VAL A 62 -2.02 2.25 -6.66
N CYS A 63 -2.28 1.37 -5.69
CA CYS A 63 -2.97 1.69 -4.45
C CYS A 63 -1.99 1.47 -3.30
N LEU A 64 -1.93 2.41 -2.36
CA LEU A 64 -0.99 2.41 -1.24
C LEU A 64 -1.69 2.83 0.05
N GLY A 65 -1.48 2.12 1.15
CA GLY A 65 -2.03 2.54 2.43
C GLY A 65 -1.91 1.48 3.51
N VAL A 66 -2.76 1.60 4.53
CA VAL A 66 -2.71 0.78 5.74
C VAL A 66 -4.02 0.05 5.97
N THR A 67 -3.96 -1.03 6.75
CA THR A 67 -5.12 -1.84 7.14
C THR A 67 -4.91 -2.43 8.53
N THR A 68 -6.00 -2.73 9.24
CA THR A 68 -5.95 -3.51 10.49
C THR A 68 -6.06 -5.02 10.26
N HIS A 69 -6.33 -5.46 9.03
CA HIS A 69 -6.29 -6.88 8.69
C HIS A 69 -4.90 -7.45 8.94
N ILE A 70 -4.85 -8.58 9.64
CA ILE A 70 -3.59 -9.29 9.88
C ILE A 70 -3.41 -10.34 8.78
N PRO A 71 -2.34 -10.28 7.96
CA PRO A 71 -2.16 -11.19 6.85
C PRO A 71 -2.32 -12.66 7.24
N HIS A 72 -1.70 -13.11 8.34
CA HIS A 72 -1.74 -14.52 8.76
C HIS A 72 -3.16 -15.08 9.04
N ASN A 73 -4.15 -14.21 9.27
CA ASN A 73 -5.56 -14.60 9.51
C ASN A 73 -6.40 -14.70 8.22
N LEU A 74 -5.83 -14.32 7.08
CA LEU A 74 -6.56 -14.25 5.81
C LEU A 74 -6.49 -15.58 5.06
N THR A 75 -7.65 -16.07 4.63
CA THR A 75 -7.75 -17.27 3.79
C THR A 75 -7.60 -16.95 2.30
N LYS A 76 -7.96 -15.74 1.88
CA LYS A 76 -7.83 -15.27 0.50
C LYS A 76 -7.53 -13.78 0.47
N ILE A 77 -6.58 -13.40 -0.37
CA ILE A 77 -6.22 -11.99 -0.61
C ILE A 77 -6.84 -11.52 -1.91
N GLY A 78 -7.74 -10.53 -1.82
CA GLY A 78 -8.43 -9.96 -2.97
C GLY A 78 -9.06 -8.62 -2.67
N TYR A 79 -9.71 -8.03 -3.67
CA TYR A 79 -10.27 -6.68 -3.60
C TYR A 79 -11.22 -6.46 -2.43
N GLY A 80 -11.98 -7.49 -2.01
CA GLY A 80 -12.89 -7.40 -0.88
C GLY A 80 -12.24 -6.99 0.45
N LEU A 81 -10.94 -7.22 0.62
CA LEU A 81 -10.18 -6.77 1.81
C LEU A 81 -10.03 -5.25 1.86
N LEU A 82 -10.02 -4.59 0.71
CA LEU A 82 -9.88 -3.14 0.59
C LEU A 82 -11.20 -2.39 0.88
N LEU A 83 -12.29 -3.15 1.12
CA LEU A 83 -13.63 -2.60 1.35
C LEU A 83 -13.95 -2.40 2.83
N LYS A 84 -13.07 -2.84 3.73
CA LYS A 84 -13.23 -2.71 5.18
C LYS A 84 -11.86 -2.52 5.80
N GLU A 85 -11.82 -1.93 6.99
CA GLU A 85 -10.63 -1.82 7.81
C GLU A 85 -9.38 -1.35 7.06
N SER A 86 -9.52 -0.40 6.13
CA SER A 86 -8.45 0.03 5.23
C SER A 86 -8.54 1.50 4.88
N TRP A 87 -7.36 2.13 4.81
CA TRP A 87 -7.17 3.55 4.51
C TRP A 87 -6.11 3.67 3.41
N LEU A 88 -6.53 4.06 2.21
CA LEU A 88 -5.77 3.88 0.99
C LEU A 88 -5.72 5.17 0.17
N LEU A 89 -4.56 5.47 -0.41
CA LEU A 89 -4.41 6.40 -1.52
C LEU A 89 -4.47 5.60 -2.82
N HIS A 90 -5.41 5.95 -3.69
CA HIS A 90 -5.56 5.34 -5.01
C HIS A 90 -5.64 6.44 -6.06
N GLY A 91 -4.58 6.53 -6.88
CA GLY A 91 -4.42 7.59 -7.87
C GLY A 91 -4.24 8.96 -7.25
N SER A 92 -5.33 9.70 -7.05
CA SER A 92 -5.32 11.02 -6.39
C SER A 92 -6.46 11.18 -5.37
N SER A 93 -7.11 10.08 -5.01
CA SER A 93 -8.22 10.06 -4.05
C SER A 93 -7.86 9.22 -2.85
N LEU A 94 -8.36 9.63 -1.69
CA LEU A 94 -8.32 8.84 -0.47
C LEU A 94 -9.55 7.94 -0.41
N TRP A 95 -9.33 6.72 0.03
CA TRP A 95 -10.34 5.69 0.16
C TRP A 95 -10.32 5.16 1.57
N GLU A 96 -11.47 5.17 2.24
CA GLU A 96 -11.66 4.59 3.56
C GLU A 96 -12.74 3.52 3.49
N ASN A 97 -12.38 2.29 3.84
CA ASN A 97 -13.29 1.15 3.87
C ASN A 97 -14.08 1.02 2.57
N GLY A 98 -13.38 1.12 1.43
CA GLY A 98 -13.97 1.03 0.10
C GLY A 98 -14.77 2.25 -0.38
N ASN A 99 -14.81 3.35 0.39
CA ASN A 99 -15.50 4.58 0.01
C ASN A 99 -14.48 5.67 -0.38
N ASP A 100 -14.69 6.31 -1.53
CA ASP A 100 -13.92 7.50 -1.91
C ASP A 100 -14.33 8.68 -0.99
N ILE A 101 -13.38 9.18 -0.21
CA ILE A 101 -13.59 10.30 0.71
C ILE A 101 -13.10 11.64 0.15
N GLY A 102 -12.60 11.65 -1.09
CA GLY A 102 -12.22 12.85 -1.81
C GLY A 102 -10.75 12.94 -2.20
N PRO A 103 -10.37 14.05 -2.87
CA PRO A 103 -9.05 14.22 -3.44
C PRO A 103 -7.98 14.48 -2.37
N TYR A 104 -6.75 14.08 -2.69
CA TYR A 104 -5.55 14.38 -1.92
C TYR A 104 -4.50 15.09 -2.78
N SER A 105 -3.60 15.83 -2.11
CA SER A 105 -2.57 16.66 -2.75
C SER A 105 -1.62 15.83 -3.61
N LEU A 106 -1.27 14.62 -3.15
CA LEU A 106 -0.38 13.71 -3.86
C LEU A 106 -1.12 12.90 -4.93
N LYS A 107 -0.58 12.91 -6.14
CA LYS A 107 -1.02 12.07 -7.25
C LYS A 107 -0.02 10.94 -7.47
N ILE A 108 -0.41 9.73 -7.14
CA ILE A 108 0.38 8.52 -7.39
C ILE A 108 0.10 7.88 -8.76
N ASN A 109 -0.79 8.47 -9.56
CA ASN A 109 -0.98 8.10 -10.97
C ASN A 109 0.22 8.44 -11.85
N ASP A 110 0.95 9.50 -11.47
CA ASP A 110 2.01 10.08 -12.30
C ASP A 110 3.40 9.53 -11.96
N VAL A 111 3.47 8.56 -11.05
CA VAL A 111 4.73 7.96 -10.59
C VAL A 111 5.47 7.29 -11.73
N GLN A 112 6.78 7.45 -11.75
CA GLN A 112 7.67 6.91 -12.75
C GLN A 112 8.56 5.82 -12.16
N VAL A 113 9.20 5.05 -13.04
CA VAL A 113 10.24 4.12 -12.61
C VAL A 113 11.36 4.89 -11.90
N GLY A 114 11.72 4.43 -10.71
CA GLY A 114 12.70 5.07 -9.82
C GLY A 114 12.06 5.97 -8.75
N ASP A 115 10.80 6.39 -8.90
CA ASP A 115 10.11 7.12 -7.84
C ASP A 115 9.89 6.22 -6.62
N LYS A 116 9.89 6.86 -5.45
CA LYS A 116 9.70 6.21 -4.17
C LYS A 116 8.44 6.69 -3.50
N LEU A 117 7.60 5.75 -3.11
CA LEU A 117 6.37 5.99 -2.40
C LEU A 117 6.54 5.53 -0.97
N GLY A 118 6.27 6.43 -0.02
CA GLY A 118 6.36 6.12 1.39
C GLY A 118 5.07 6.39 2.14
N MET A 119 4.97 5.82 3.33
CA MET A 119 3.91 6.10 4.28
C MET A 119 4.45 6.04 5.70
N MET A 120 3.87 6.83 6.61
CA MET A 120 4.28 6.87 8.01
C MET A 120 3.07 7.16 8.89
N ILE A 121 2.98 6.43 9.99
CA ILE A 121 1.99 6.69 11.04
C ILE A 121 2.63 7.61 12.08
N ALA A 122 2.07 8.80 12.25
CA ALA A 122 2.52 9.76 13.24
C ALA A 122 1.98 9.43 14.65
N PRO A 123 2.58 9.98 15.72
CA PRO A 123 2.13 9.71 17.10
C PRO A 123 0.70 10.15 17.41
N ASP A 124 0.14 11.06 16.63
CA ASP A 124 -1.25 11.53 16.75
C ASP A 124 -2.25 10.65 15.95
N SER A 125 -1.86 9.41 15.62
CA SER A 125 -2.65 8.45 14.84
C SER A 125 -3.06 8.97 13.46
N THR A 126 -2.17 9.73 12.83
CA THR A 126 -2.38 10.23 11.47
C THR A 126 -1.49 9.50 10.47
N LEU A 127 -2.00 9.33 9.25
CA LEU A 127 -1.24 8.75 8.15
C LEU A 127 -0.80 9.85 7.20
N ASN A 128 0.49 9.91 6.92
CA ASN A 128 1.06 10.77 5.90
C ASN A 128 1.66 9.92 4.77
N PHE A 129 1.50 10.37 3.53
CA PHE A 129 2.15 9.77 2.37
C PHE A 129 3.37 10.59 1.93
N TYR A 130 4.38 9.88 1.45
CA TYR A 130 5.65 10.44 1.01
C TYR A 130 5.86 10.14 -0.48
N LEU A 131 6.41 11.11 -1.20
CA LEU A 131 6.93 10.91 -2.56
C LEU A 131 8.37 11.38 -2.60
N ASN A 132 9.30 10.48 -2.93
CA ASN A 132 10.75 10.77 -3.00
C ASN A 132 11.28 11.45 -1.72
N GLY A 133 10.83 10.97 -0.56
CA GLY A 133 11.20 11.51 0.76
C GLY A 133 10.48 12.80 1.17
N ILE A 134 9.59 13.35 0.35
CA ILE A 134 8.81 14.57 0.65
C ILE A 134 7.48 14.18 1.28
N ASP A 135 7.20 14.71 2.48
CA ASP A 135 5.90 14.58 3.15
C ASP A 135 4.82 15.37 2.40
N ASN A 136 3.70 14.71 2.06
CA ASN A 136 2.56 15.33 1.37
C ASN A 136 1.42 15.74 2.31
N GLY A 137 1.68 15.70 3.62
CA GLY A 137 0.76 16.11 4.67
C GLY A 137 -0.21 15.01 5.06
N LYS A 138 -1.15 15.40 5.93
CA LYS A 138 -2.09 14.48 6.58
C LYS A 138 -3.10 13.93 5.57
N ALA A 139 -3.10 12.61 5.38
CA ALA A 139 -4.07 11.91 4.54
C ALA A 139 -5.25 11.40 5.38
N PHE A 140 -4.97 10.69 6.47
CA PHE A 140 -6.00 10.17 7.37
C PHE A 140 -5.74 10.61 8.81
N CYS A 141 -6.81 10.71 9.59
CA CYS A 141 -6.78 11.07 11.02
C CYS A 141 -7.47 9.99 11.83
N ASN A 142 -7.12 9.88 13.12
CA ASN A 142 -7.76 8.96 14.06
C ASN A 142 -7.73 7.51 13.56
N LEU A 143 -6.61 7.09 12.96
CA LEU A 143 -6.43 5.69 12.63
C LEU A 143 -6.61 4.84 13.90
N PRO A 144 -7.27 3.67 13.80
CA PRO A 144 -7.34 2.76 14.93
C PRO A 144 -5.94 2.30 15.34
N GLU A 145 -5.79 1.93 16.61
CA GLU A 145 -4.56 1.30 17.06
C GLU A 145 -4.33 0.01 16.27
N GLY A 146 -3.13 -0.11 15.68
CA GLY A 146 -2.71 -1.31 14.98
C GLY A 146 -2.57 -2.48 15.94
N THR A 147 -2.70 -3.70 15.43
CA THR A 147 -2.40 -4.88 16.25
C THR A 147 -0.91 -4.96 16.58
N THR A 148 -0.58 -5.44 17.78
CA THR A 148 0.79 -5.85 18.15
C THR A 148 1.02 -7.35 17.94
N GLU A 149 -0.03 -8.08 17.56
CA GLU A 149 0.03 -9.52 17.29
C GLU A 149 0.49 -9.74 15.84
N TYR A 150 1.68 -10.35 15.68
CA TYR A 150 2.21 -10.78 14.40
C TYR A 150 2.75 -12.21 14.48
#